data_AF-A0A7W0PBN3-F1
#
_entry.id   AF-A0A7W0PBN3-F1
#
_cell.length_a   1.000
_cell.length_b   1.000
_cell.length_c   1.000
_cell.angle_alpha   90.00
_cell.angle_beta   90.00
_cell.angle_gamma   90.00
#
_symmetry.space_group_name_H-M   'P 1'
#
loop_
_entity.id
_entity.type
_entity.pdbx_description
1 polymer ?
#
loop_
_entity_poly.entity_id
_entity_poly.type
_entity_poly.pdbx_seq_one_letter_code
_entity_poly.pdbx_strand_id
1 'polypeptide(L)'
;MRFLFSPPAEATAGLLSLPWRESLAEWVDDRLVEVPQRGLSRHVVRFVAEAGEVFALKEIHERLARREYQLLRQLDKLSIPAVQVLGVVVDRGPDLDAILVTNFLDYSTPYRALFSNPRGQHLTGRLLDAQVELLVRLHLAGFMWGDCSLSNTLFRLDAGALSAYLVDAETAEIHSSLSEGQRQYDVLMAQERVG
;
A
#
# COMPACT_ATOMS: atom_id res chain seq x y z
N MET A 1 -13.36 19.20 7.21
CA MET A 1 -12.76 18.24 6.26
C MET A 1 -11.74 18.97 5.43
N ARG A 2 -10.51 18.44 5.40
CA ARG A 2 -9.41 19.02 4.65
C ARG A 2 -8.70 17.92 3.87
N PHE A 3 -8.49 18.15 2.58
CA PHE A 3 -7.57 17.36 1.76
C PHE A 3 -6.19 17.96 1.90
N LEU A 4 -5.19 17.16 2.25
CA LEU A 4 -3.83 17.66 2.46
C LEU A 4 -2.97 17.65 1.18
N PHE A 5 -3.61 17.50 0.02
CA PHE A 5 -3.01 17.44 -1.31
C PHE A 5 -4.12 17.56 -2.38
N SER A 6 -3.76 17.96 -3.60
CA SER A 6 -4.65 17.90 -4.77
C SER A 6 -4.40 16.58 -5.50
N PRO A 7 -5.43 15.79 -5.80
CA PRO A 7 -5.24 14.68 -6.70
C PRO A 7 -5.01 15.24 -8.13
N PRO A 8 -4.18 14.61 -8.96
CA PRO A 8 -3.76 15.18 -10.24
C PRO A 8 -4.92 15.21 -11.25
N ALA A 9 -5.23 16.40 -11.79
CA ALA A 9 -6.12 16.69 -12.93
C ALA A 9 -7.49 15.96 -12.99
N GLU A 10 -8.27 16.18 -14.06
CA GLU A 10 -9.69 15.79 -14.21
C GLU A 10 -10.04 14.35 -13.77
N ALA A 11 -9.13 13.38 -13.96
CA ALA A 11 -9.33 11.97 -13.63
C ALA A 11 -9.68 11.72 -12.15
N THR A 12 -9.30 12.63 -11.25
CA THR A 12 -9.50 12.47 -9.80
C THR A 12 -10.43 13.50 -9.19
N ALA A 13 -11.00 14.41 -10.00
CA ALA A 13 -11.96 15.41 -9.54
C ALA A 13 -13.22 14.74 -8.93
N GLY A 14 -13.64 13.60 -9.49
CA GLY A 14 -14.77 12.84 -8.97
C GLY A 14 -14.55 12.28 -7.56
N LEU A 15 -13.29 12.11 -7.12
CA LEU A 15 -13.02 11.73 -5.74
C LEU A 15 -13.47 12.81 -4.75
N LEU A 16 -13.55 14.08 -5.13
CA LEU A 16 -13.99 15.14 -4.23
C LEU A 16 -15.50 15.07 -3.90
N SER A 17 -16.30 14.38 -4.72
CA SER A 17 -17.75 14.22 -4.52
C SER A 17 -18.15 13.02 -3.66
N LEU A 18 -17.17 12.18 -3.30
CA LEU A 18 -17.36 11.04 -2.41
C LEU A 18 -17.91 11.48 -1.02
N PRO A 19 -18.70 10.65 -0.32
CA PRO A 19 -19.28 10.98 0.98
C PRO A 19 -18.25 10.84 2.11
N TRP A 20 -17.21 11.67 2.06
CA TRP A 20 -16.10 11.70 3.01
C TRP A 20 -16.50 11.99 4.47
N ARG A 21 -17.76 12.28 4.77
CA ARG A 21 -18.27 12.47 6.14
C ARG A 21 -18.89 11.21 6.75
N GLU A 22 -18.82 10.07 6.06
CA GLU A 22 -19.30 8.77 6.54
C GLU A 22 -18.12 7.85 6.86
N SER A 23 -18.23 6.95 7.84
CA SER A 23 -17.17 5.95 8.07
C SER A 23 -17.03 5.04 6.86
N LEU A 24 -15.79 4.66 6.51
CA LEU A 24 -15.54 3.69 5.43
C LEU A 24 -16.21 2.33 5.65
N ALA A 25 -16.51 1.97 6.90
CA ALA A 25 -17.21 0.71 7.19
C ALA A 25 -18.67 0.73 6.69
N GLU A 26 -19.35 1.85 6.87
CA GLU A 26 -20.78 2.04 6.58
C GLU A 26 -21.04 2.73 5.25
N TRP A 27 -19.98 3.17 4.57
CA TRP A 27 -20.03 3.91 3.32
C TRP A 27 -20.84 3.18 2.24
N VAL A 28 -21.82 3.91 1.67
CA VAL A 28 -22.61 3.51 0.50
C VAL A 28 -22.37 4.49 -0.66
N ASP A 29 -21.86 3.99 -1.78
CA ASP A 29 -21.67 4.77 -3.02
C ASP A 29 -21.63 3.80 -4.21
N ASP A 30 -22.23 4.16 -5.34
CA ASP A 30 -22.32 3.31 -6.54
C ASP A 30 -20.95 3.02 -7.17
N ARG A 31 -19.93 3.80 -6.82
CA ARG A 31 -18.55 3.62 -7.28
C ARG A 31 -17.75 2.62 -6.44
N LEU A 32 -18.30 2.12 -5.34
CA LEU A 32 -17.63 1.09 -4.54
C LEU A 32 -17.50 -0.20 -5.33
N VAL A 33 -16.29 -0.75 -5.36
CA VAL A 33 -15.99 -2.01 -6.06
C VAL A 33 -15.40 -3.04 -5.11
N GLU A 34 -15.75 -4.29 -5.34
CA GLU A 34 -15.14 -5.42 -4.63
C GLU A 34 -13.86 -5.87 -5.33
N VAL A 35 -12.79 -6.04 -4.57
CA VAL A 35 -11.54 -6.64 -5.04
C VAL A 35 -11.44 -8.06 -4.49
N PRO A 36 -11.62 -9.11 -5.33
CA PRO A 36 -11.81 -10.49 -4.88
C PRO A 36 -10.64 -11.09 -4.09
N GLN A 37 -9.44 -10.51 -4.23
CA GLN A 37 -8.20 -11.01 -3.64
C GLN A 37 -7.54 -9.94 -2.78
N ARG A 38 -8.32 -9.20 -1.99
CA ARG A 38 -7.73 -8.23 -1.07
C ARG A 38 -6.88 -8.95 0.00
N GLY A 39 -5.71 -8.39 0.31
CA GLY A 39 -4.96 -8.76 1.51
C GLY A 39 -5.79 -8.55 2.78
N LEU A 40 -5.45 -9.30 3.84
CA LEU A 40 -6.00 -9.05 5.17
C LEU A 40 -5.44 -7.72 5.68
N SER A 41 -6.31 -6.78 6.03
CA SER A 41 -5.91 -5.53 6.68
C SER A 41 -6.54 -5.46 8.06
N ARG A 42 -5.77 -4.94 9.03
CA ARG A 42 -6.28 -4.61 10.36
C ARG A 42 -7.24 -3.41 10.34
N HIS A 43 -7.18 -2.63 9.27
CA HIS A 43 -7.93 -1.40 9.09
C HIS A 43 -9.03 -1.57 8.06
N VAL A 44 -10.04 -0.70 8.10
CA VAL A 44 -11.08 -0.68 7.08
C VAL A 44 -10.48 -0.14 5.78
N VAL A 45 -10.52 -0.97 4.74
CA VAL A 45 -10.14 -0.57 3.38
C VAL A 45 -11.36 -0.73 2.47
N ARG A 46 -11.63 0.25 1.61
CA ARG A 46 -12.60 0.13 0.51
C ARG A 46 -11.95 0.53 -0.79
N PHE A 47 -12.52 0.10 -1.90
CA PHE A 47 -12.05 0.48 -3.23
C PHE A 47 -13.13 1.25 -3.98
N VAL A 48 -12.71 2.29 -4.68
CA VAL A 48 -13.58 3.15 -5.47
C VAL A 48 -13.08 3.15 -6.90
N ALA A 49 -13.97 2.91 -7.87
CA ALA A 49 -13.70 3.10 -9.28
C ALA A 49 -14.14 4.51 -9.71
N GLU A 50 -13.22 5.30 -10.26
CA GLU A 50 -13.48 6.66 -10.71
C GLU A 50 -12.65 6.93 -11.97
N ALA A 51 -13.29 7.52 -12.99
CA ALA A 51 -12.65 7.84 -14.28
C ALA A 51 -11.85 6.69 -14.95
N GLY A 52 -12.22 5.43 -14.71
CA GLY A 52 -11.55 4.26 -15.27
C GLY A 52 -10.33 3.77 -14.47
N GLU A 53 -10.03 4.40 -13.35
CA GLU A 53 -9.01 3.97 -12.39
C GLU A 53 -9.66 3.44 -11.10
N VAL A 54 -8.92 2.63 -10.35
CA VAL A 54 -9.34 2.13 -9.03
C VAL A 54 -8.45 2.72 -7.95
N PHE A 55 -9.06 3.16 -6.86
CA PHE A 55 -8.39 3.77 -5.71
C PHE A 55 -8.65 2.93 -4.47
N ALA A 56 -7.63 2.78 -3.62
CA ALA A 56 -7.76 2.17 -2.30
C ALA A 56 -7.87 3.26 -1.24
N LEU A 57 -8.92 3.19 -0.43
CA LEU A 57 -9.20 4.12 0.66
C LEU A 57 -9.03 3.36 1.98
N LYS A 58 -8.04 3.74 2.79
CA LYS A 58 -7.70 3.13 4.08
C LYS A 58 -8.09 4.08 5.22
N GLU A 59 -9.04 3.69 6.07
CA GLU A 59 -9.45 4.43 7.27
C GLU A 59 -8.49 4.13 8.41
N ILE A 60 -7.79 5.15 8.90
CA ILE A 60 -6.82 5.02 10.00
C ILE A 60 -6.69 6.32 10.79
N HIS A 61 -6.25 6.19 12.04
CA HIS A 61 -5.96 7.34 12.91
C HIS A 61 -5.08 8.39 12.20
N GLU A 62 -5.47 9.66 12.31
CA GLU A 62 -4.89 10.76 11.52
C GLU A 62 -3.36 10.83 11.57
N ARG A 63 -2.79 10.66 12.76
CA ARG A 63 -1.33 10.64 12.94
C ARG A 63 -0.65 9.57 12.08
N LEU A 64 -1.24 8.37 11.98
CA LEU A 64 -0.71 7.28 11.16
C LEU A 64 -0.89 7.59 9.67
N ALA A 65 -2.07 8.07 9.27
CA ALA A 65 -2.36 8.45 7.89
C ALA A 65 -1.37 9.49 7.33
N ARG A 66 -1.09 10.53 8.12
CA ARG A 66 -0.12 11.59 7.75
C ARG A 66 1.29 11.04 7.63
N ARG A 67 1.70 10.15 8.54
CA ARG A 67 3.03 9.53 8.50
C ARG A 67 3.16 8.65 7.26
N GLU A 68 2.21 7.75 7.04
CA GLU A 68 2.20 6.83 5.90
C GLU A 68 2.17 7.58 4.57
N TYR A 69 1.37 8.65 4.47
CA TYR A 69 1.38 9.57 3.33
C TYR A 69 2.78 10.13 3.04
N GLN A 70 3.48 10.62 4.07
CA GLN A 70 4.82 11.18 3.91
C GLN A 70 5.83 10.12 3.47
N LEU A 71 5.75 8.91 4.03
CA LEU A 71 6.64 7.80 3.71
C LEU A 71 6.46 7.34 2.27
N LEU A 72 5.23 7.07 1.84
CA LEU A 72 4.93 6.64 0.47
C LEU A 72 5.34 7.70 -0.56
N ARG A 73 5.13 8.99 -0.26
CA ARG A 73 5.58 10.08 -1.13
C ARG A 73 7.10 10.17 -1.23
N GLN A 74 7.84 9.81 -0.17
CA GLN A 74 9.30 9.76 -0.23
C GLN A 74 9.79 8.59 -1.08
N LEU A 75 9.17 7.41 -0.96
CA LEU A 75 9.48 6.25 -1.82
C LEU A 75 9.24 6.56 -3.30
N ASP A 76 8.13 7.22 -3.62
CA ASP A 76 7.79 7.66 -4.97
C ASP A 76 8.87 8.58 -5.57
N LYS A 77 9.32 9.59 -4.81
CA LYS A 77 10.42 10.48 -5.23
C LYS A 77 11.74 9.76 -5.49
N LEU A 78 11.98 8.65 -4.79
CA LEU A 78 13.17 7.81 -4.95
C LEU A 78 12.97 6.71 -6.01
N SER A 79 11.80 6.65 -6.65
CA SER A 79 11.42 5.58 -7.60
C SER A 79 11.56 4.18 -7.00
N ILE A 80 11.28 4.05 -5.70
CA ILE A 80 11.26 2.76 -4.99
C ILE A 80 9.86 2.16 -5.15
N PRO A 81 9.72 0.89 -5.56
CA PRO A 81 8.41 0.27 -5.80
C PRO A 81 7.51 0.24 -4.55
N ALA A 82 6.48 1.08 -4.56
CA ALA A 82 5.41 1.12 -3.55
C ALA A 82 4.10 1.56 -4.21
N VAL A 83 2.98 1.38 -3.51
CA VAL A 83 1.69 1.94 -3.96
C VAL A 83 1.79 3.46 -4.04
N GLN A 84 1.31 4.02 -5.16
CA GLN A 84 1.31 5.46 -5.34
C GLN A 84 0.27 6.10 -4.42
N VAL A 85 0.72 7.02 -3.58
CA VAL A 85 -0.17 7.75 -2.70
C VAL A 85 -0.68 9.00 -3.40
N LEU A 86 -2.00 9.16 -3.47
CA LEU A 86 -2.58 10.43 -3.89
C LEU A 86 -2.52 11.35 -2.68
N GLY A 87 -3.11 10.90 -1.56
CA GLY A 87 -2.84 11.49 -0.25
C GLY A 87 -3.89 11.23 0.83
N VAL A 88 -4.00 12.13 1.82
CA VAL A 88 -4.84 11.96 3.01
C VAL A 88 -5.97 13.00 3.16
N VAL A 89 -7.16 12.52 3.57
CA VAL A 89 -8.33 13.31 3.99
C VAL A 89 -8.43 13.31 5.51
N VAL A 90 -8.44 14.50 6.11
CA VAL A 90 -8.46 14.71 7.57
C VAL A 90 -9.61 15.62 7.99
N ASP A 91 -9.78 15.84 9.29
CA ASP A 91 -10.81 16.72 9.87
C ASP A 91 -12.23 16.38 9.37
N ARG A 92 -12.54 15.08 9.21
CA ARG A 92 -13.78 14.60 8.56
C ARG A 92 -15.02 14.75 9.46
N GLY A 93 -14.81 14.73 10.78
CA GLY A 93 -15.81 14.88 11.83
C GLY A 93 -15.15 14.59 13.20
N PRO A 94 -15.84 14.85 14.32
CA PRO A 94 -15.26 14.70 15.67
C PRO A 94 -14.86 13.25 16.02
N ASP A 95 -15.48 12.25 15.41
CA ASP A 95 -15.26 10.83 15.71
C ASP A 95 -14.83 10.01 14.48
N LEU A 96 -14.36 10.68 13.43
CA LEU A 96 -13.95 10.02 12.19
C LEU A 96 -12.43 10.04 12.04
N ASP A 97 -11.88 8.85 11.83
CA ASP A 97 -10.50 8.66 11.44
C ASP A 97 -10.21 9.28 10.06
N ALA A 98 -8.93 9.51 9.78
CA ALA A 98 -8.49 10.01 8.50
C ALA A 98 -8.56 8.91 7.42
N ILE A 99 -8.57 9.32 6.16
CA ILE A 99 -8.52 8.37 5.04
C ILE A 99 -7.26 8.62 4.22
N LEU A 100 -6.42 7.60 4.10
CA LEU A 100 -5.34 7.54 3.13
C LEU A 100 -5.89 7.00 1.80
N VAL A 101 -5.56 7.69 0.71
CA VAL A 101 -5.98 7.38 -0.66
C VAL A 101 -4.75 7.04 -1.48
N THR A 102 -4.71 5.82 -2.02
CA THR A 102 -3.66 5.33 -2.91
C THR A 102 -4.26 4.82 -4.23
N ASN A 103 -3.47 4.79 -5.29
CA ASN A 103 -3.84 4.05 -6.50
C ASN A 103 -3.90 2.57 -6.15
N PHE A 104 -4.91 1.88 -6.69
CA PHE A 104 -4.86 0.45 -6.79
C PHE A 104 -3.77 0.06 -7.79
N LEU A 105 -2.94 -0.92 -7.45
CA LEU A 105 -1.91 -1.39 -8.35
C LEU A 105 -2.52 -2.38 -9.35
N ASP A 106 -2.81 -1.91 -10.56
CA ASP A 106 -3.36 -2.74 -11.62
C ASP A 106 -2.45 -3.92 -11.97
N TYR A 107 -3.09 -5.03 -12.36
CA TYR A 107 -2.42 -6.30 -12.69
C TYR A 107 -1.53 -6.86 -11.58
N SER A 108 -1.70 -6.37 -10.35
CA SER A 108 -1.05 -6.94 -9.19
C SER A 108 -1.79 -8.16 -8.67
N THR A 109 -1.07 -9.05 -8.03
CA THR A 109 -1.62 -10.24 -7.39
C THR A 109 -1.05 -10.36 -5.98
N PRO A 110 -1.89 -10.54 -4.95
CA PRO A 110 -1.37 -10.86 -3.62
C PRO A 110 -0.74 -12.25 -3.63
N TYR A 111 0.21 -12.49 -2.74
CA TYR A 111 0.91 -13.79 -2.69
C TYR A 111 -0.07 -14.97 -2.56
N ARG A 112 -1.12 -14.87 -1.74
CA ARG A 112 -2.10 -15.95 -1.50
C ARG A 112 -2.74 -16.49 -2.78
N ALA A 113 -3.07 -15.58 -3.70
CA ALA A 113 -3.66 -15.97 -4.97
C ALA A 113 -2.66 -16.65 -5.90
N LEU A 114 -1.37 -16.27 -5.82
CA LEU A 114 -0.30 -16.97 -6.54
C LEU A 114 -0.10 -18.39 -5.99
N PHE A 115 -0.10 -18.57 -4.67
CA PHE A 115 0.08 -19.88 -4.04
C PHE A 115 -1.15 -20.80 -4.15
N SER A 116 -2.34 -20.25 -4.40
CA SER A 116 -3.56 -21.03 -4.61
C SER A 116 -3.62 -21.68 -6.01
N ASN A 117 -2.72 -21.31 -6.92
CA ASN A 117 -2.60 -21.90 -8.26
C ASN A 117 -1.51 -22.99 -8.27
N PRO A 118 -1.76 -24.21 -8.80
CA PRO A 118 -0.75 -25.26 -8.94
C PRO A 118 0.52 -24.85 -9.68
N ARG A 119 0.43 -23.87 -10.61
CA ARG A 119 1.59 -23.30 -11.31
C ARG A 119 2.42 -22.34 -10.44
N GLY A 120 1.86 -21.87 -9.33
CA GLY A 120 2.49 -20.93 -8.39
C GLY A 120 3.70 -21.49 -7.67
N GLN A 121 3.80 -22.81 -7.50
CA GLN A 121 4.96 -23.46 -6.87
C GLN A 121 6.26 -23.22 -7.65
N HIS A 122 6.18 -23.05 -8.97
CA HIS A 122 7.34 -22.69 -9.80
C HIS A 122 7.71 -21.20 -9.72
N LEU A 123 6.83 -20.36 -9.16
CA LEU A 123 7.04 -18.92 -9.01
C LEU A 123 7.64 -18.53 -7.66
N THR A 124 7.68 -19.45 -6.68
CA THR A 124 8.19 -19.16 -5.32
C THR A 124 9.58 -18.54 -5.32
N GLY A 125 10.52 -19.09 -6.10
CA GLY A 125 11.87 -18.52 -6.20
C GLY A 125 11.84 -17.08 -6.73
N ARG A 126 11.09 -16.83 -7.80
CA ARG A 126 10.95 -15.50 -8.41
C ARG A 126 10.24 -14.50 -7.50
N LEU A 127 9.28 -14.96 -6.69
CA LEU A 127 8.60 -14.16 -5.67
C LEU A 127 9.57 -13.71 -4.59
N LEU A 128 10.40 -14.63 -4.10
CA LEU A 128 11.42 -14.32 -3.11
C LEU A 128 12.48 -13.37 -3.69
N ASP A 129 12.93 -13.59 -4.93
CA ASP A 129 13.88 -12.69 -5.59
C ASP A 129 13.33 -11.26 -5.68
N ALA A 130 12.07 -11.10 -6.10
CA ALA A 130 11.41 -9.80 -6.16
C ALA A 130 11.27 -9.14 -4.77
N GLN A 131 10.92 -9.93 -3.75
CA GLN A 131 10.80 -9.45 -2.37
C GLN A 131 12.15 -9.01 -1.79
N VAL A 132 13.22 -9.78 -2.06
CA VAL A 132 14.59 -9.45 -1.65
C VAL A 132 15.06 -8.18 -2.35
N GLU A 133 14.79 -8.05 -3.65
CA GLU A 133 15.14 -6.85 -4.40
C GLU A 133 14.47 -5.60 -3.81
N LEU A 134 13.16 -5.68 -3.53
CA LEU A 134 12.44 -4.59 -2.87
C LEU A 134 13.05 -4.26 -1.51
N LEU A 135 13.34 -5.27 -0.68
CA LEU A 135 13.90 -5.06 0.65
C LEU A 135 15.28 -4.39 0.59
N VAL A 136 16.14 -4.81 -0.33
CA VAL A 136 17.45 -4.18 -0.55
C VAL A 136 17.29 -2.73 -0.97
N ARG A 137 16.38 -2.42 -1.91
CA ARG A 137 16.12 -1.03 -2.35
C ARG A 137 15.67 -0.15 -1.18
N LEU A 138 14.76 -0.63 -0.33
CA LEU A 138 14.30 0.07 0.87
C LEU A 138 15.46 0.34 1.84
N HIS A 139 16.26 -0.69 2.14
CA HIS A 139 17.38 -0.57 3.08
C HIS A 139 18.50 0.35 2.59
N LEU A 140 18.76 0.38 1.28
CA LEU A 140 19.71 1.31 0.67
C LEU A 140 19.21 2.77 0.76
N ALA A 141 17.90 2.98 0.79
CA ALA A 141 17.28 4.29 0.97
C ALA A 141 17.13 4.72 2.44
N GLY A 142 17.66 3.95 3.39
CA GLY A 142 17.50 4.25 4.82
C GLY A 142 16.10 3.96 5.35
N PHE A 143 15.30 3.16 4.62
CA PHE A 143 13.92 2.84 4.95
C PHE A 143 13.83 1.49 5.65
N MET A 144 13.52 1.49 6.94
CA MET A 144 13.21 0.28 7.72
C MET A 144 11.71 0.02 7.59
N TRP A 145 11.33 -1.17 7.11
CA TRP A 145 9.92 -1.48 6.85
C TRP A 145 9.15 -1.74 8.14
N GLY A 146 9.70 -2.50 9.08
CA GLY A 146 9.07 -2.80 10.36
C GLY A 146 7.94 -3.83 10.31
N ASP A 147 7.32 -4.06 9.14
CA ASP A 147 6.28 -5.09 8.93
C ASP A 147 6.45 -5.83 7.59
N CYS A 148 7.70 -6.18 7.27
CA CYS A 148 8.05 -6.86 6.02
C CYS A 148 7.39 -8.26 5.97
N SER A 149 6.42 -8.44 5.07
CA SER A 149 5.68 -9.69 4.91
C SER A 149 5.09 -9.80 3.51
N LEU A 150 4.86 -11.02 3.02
CA LEU A 150 4.22 -11.23 1.71
C LEU A 150 2.79 -10.68 1.68
N SER A 151 2.10 -10.58 2.82
CA SER A 151 0.77 -9.96 2.93
C SER A 151 0.77 -8.45 2.70
N ASN A 152 1.90 -7.78 2.99
CA ASN A 152 2.09 -6.34 2.76
C ASN A 152 2.85 -6.07 1.45
N THR A 153 2.94 -7.07 0.58
CA THR A 153 3.59 -6.97 -0.72
C THR A 153 2.60 -7.34 -1.82
N LEU A 154 2.51 -6.49 -2.84
CA LEU A 154 1.86 -6.82 -4.10
C LEU A 154 2.89 -7.19 -5.15
N PHE A 155 2.56 -8.18 -5.97
CA PHE A 155 3.43 -8.65 -7.04
C PHE A 155 2.83 -8.34 -8.40
N ARG A 156 3.61 -7.75 -9.29
CA ARG A 156 3.22 -7.48 -10.68
C ARG A 156 4.15 -8.24 -11.63
N LEU A 157 3.56 -8.93 -12.61
CA LEU A 157 4.30 -9.49 -13.74
C LEU A 157 4.46 -8.41 -14.79
N ASP A 158 5.69 -8.03 -15.08
CA ASP A 158 6.02 -6.99 -16.05
C ASP A 158 7.11 -7.48 -17.00
N ALA A 159 6.83 -7.47 -18.30
CA ALA A 159 7.74 -7.92 -19.37
C ALA A 159 8.46 -9.27 -19.09
N GLY A 160 7.80 -10.20 -18.39
CA GLY A 160 8.37 -11.50 -18.04
C GLY A 160 9.20 -11.52 -16.76
N ALA A 161 9.43 -10.38 -16.11
CA ALA A 161 9.98 -10.26 -14.75
C ALA A 161 8.86 -10.12 -13.71
N LEU A 162 9.14 -10.50 -12.47
CA LEU A 162 8.21 -10.32 -11.35
C LEU A 162 8.76 -9.21 -10.46
N SER A 163 7.95 -8.23 -10.12
CA SER A 163 8.35 -7.11 -9.28
C SER A 163 7.45 -7.03 -8.04
N ALA A 164 8.07 -6.73 -6.89
CA ALA A 164 7.39 -6.56 -5.62
C ALA A 164 7.17 -5.07 -5.34
N TYR A 165 6.03 -4.73 -4.75
CA TYR A 165 5.64 -3.38 -4.38
C TYR A 165 5.20 -3.36 -2.92
N LEU A 166 5.73 -2.41 -2.14
CA LEU A 166 5.30 -2.16 -0.77
C LEU A 166 3.89 -1.53 -0.76
N VAL A 167 2.98 -2.05 0.07
CA VAL A 167 1.61 -1.50 0.17
C VAL A 167 1.27 -0.87 1.51
N ASP A 168 1.95 -1.27 2.58
CA ASP A 168 1.72 -0.77 3.94
C ASP A 168 3.04 -0.26 4.52
N ALA A 169 3.09 1.04 4.79
CA ALA A 169 4.23 1.73 5.39
C ALA A 169 3.93 2.22 6.82
N GLU A 170 2.84 1.77 7.44
CA GLU A 170 2.38 2.28 8.73
C GLU A 170 3.42 2.15 9.85
N THR A 171 4.15 1.03 9.89
CA THR A 171 5.20 0.74 10.88
C THR A 171 6.58 1.23 10.48
N ALA A 172 6.75 1.69 9.24
CA ALA A 172 8.05 1.96 8.67
C ALA A 172 8.71 3.24 9.20
N GLU A 173 10.03 3.26 9.20
CA GLU A 173 10.87 4.37 9.65
C GLU A 173 11.89 4.76 8.58
N ILE A 174 12.24 6.05 8.55
CA ILE A 174 13.29 6.56 7.67
C ILE A 174 14.41 7.13 8.51
N HIS A 175 15.61 6.71 8.18
CA HIS A 175 16.87 7.11 8.80
C HIS A 175 17.86 7.57 7.72
N SER A 176 18.91 8.29 8.11
CA SER A 176 19.99 8.64 7.16
C SER A 176 20.69 7.40 6.59
N SER A 177 20.82 6.36 7.42
CA SER A 177 21.27 5.03 7.05
C SER A 177 20.74 4.03 8.08
N LEU A 178 20.30 2.86 7.63
CA LEU A 178 19.93 1.79 8.55
C LEU A 178 21.15 1.17 9.21
N SER A 179 21.06 0.98 10.53
CA SER A 179 21.97 0.12 11.28
C SER A 179 21.81 -1.35 10.89
N GLU A 180 22.81 -2.17 11.22
CA GLU A 180 22.77 -3.61 11.01
C GLU A 180 21.56 -4.26 11.70
N GLY A 181 21.27 -3.86 12.95
CA GLY A 181 20.13 -4.37 13.71
C GLY A 181 18.77 -4.07 13.07
N GLN A 182 18.60 -2.88 12.48
CA GLN A 182 17.37 -2.52 11.75
C GLN A 182 17.21 -3.35 10.47
N ARG A 183 18.29 -3.56 9.72
CA ARG A 183 18.27 -4.41 8.52
C ARG A 183 17.94 -5.85 8.88
N GLN A 184 18.59 -6.37 9.93
CA GLN A 184 18.37 -7.73 10.41
C GLN A 184 16.95 -7.93 10.92
N TYR A 185 16.37 -6.93 11.60
CA TYR A 185 14.98 -6.99 12.04
C TYR A 185 14.01 -7.19 10.85
N ASP A 186 14.13 -6.41 9.79
CA ASP A 186 13.27 -6.59 8.61
C ASP A 186 13.47 -7.94 7.92
N VAL A 187 14.72 -8.42 7.85
CA VAL A 187 15.03 -9.74 7.28
C VAL A 187 14.40 -10.86 8.11
N LEU A 188 14.48 -10.79 9.44
CA LEU A 188 13.85 -11.76 10.34
C LEU A 188 12.33 -11.73 10.20
N MET A 189 11.72 -10.54 10.17
CA MET A 189 10.29 -10.38 9.95
C MET A 189 9.84 -10.99 8.61
N ALA A 190 10.61 -10.75 7.55
CA ALA A 190 10.37 -11.35 6.25
C ALA A 190 10.43 -12.89 6.32
N GLN A 191 11.44 -13.45 7.00
CA GLN A 191 11.59 -14.90 7.16
C GLN A 191 10.44 -15.52 7.94
N GLU A 192 10.06 -14.94 9.07
CA GLU A 192 9.00 -15.46 9.95
C GLU A 192 7.61 -15.40 9.30
N ARG A 193 7.38 -14.43 8.41
CA ARG A 193 6.06 -14.17 7.80
C ARG A 193 5.93 -14.62 6.35
N VAL A 194 6.95 -15.31 5.84
CA VAL A 194 6.91 -16.03 4.56
C VAL A 194 6.40 -17.48 4.73
N GLY A 195 6.25 -17.97 5.97
CA GLY A 195 5.75 -19.31 6.33
C GLY A 195 4.28 -19.35 6.72
#